data_AF-A0A926CN21-F1
#
_entry.id   AF-A0A926CN21-F1
#
_cell.length_a   1.000
_cell.length_b   1.000
_cell.length_c   1.000
_cell.angle_alpha   90.00
_cell.angle_beta   90.00
_cell.angle_gamma   90.00
#
_symmetry.space_group_name_H-M   'P 1'
#
loop_
_entity.id
_entity.type
_entity.pdbx_description
1 polymer ?
#
loop_
_entity_poly.entity_id
_entity_poly.type
_entity_poly.pdbx_seq_one_letter_code
_entity_poly.pdbx_strand_id
1 'polypeptide(L)'
;MRYSRLHLLMLALTIPGPAPGQTPVDHKQMLTRLESHADAFERTAYRIAGIETLTQTVPDGMRTGRDLRGGYTKLPGYSRTLVSEYGFVSLDAPGGAVKEVRRVLTIDGQKWSKQSRSLRSL
;
A
#
# COMPACT_ATOMS: atom_id res chain seq x y z
N MET A 1 39.84 -13.94 14.19
CA MET A 1 38.90 -15.05 13.96
C MET A 1 37.73 -14.56 13.12
N ARG A 2 37.56 -15.19 11.95
CA ARG A 2 36.32 -15.41 11.18
C ARG A 2 35.63 -14.21 10.51
N TYR A 3 35.78 -14.20 9.18
CA TYR A 3 35.15 -13.40 8.14
C TYR A 3 33.62 -13.63 8.03
N SER A 4 32.88 -12.59 7.63
CA SER A 4 31.73 -12.70 6.70
C SER A 4 31.36 -11.29 6.20
N ARG A 5 31.89 -10.83 5.05
CA ARG A 5 31.20 -10.79 3.76
C ARG A 5 29.70 -10.51 3.88
N LEU A 6 29.30 -9.24 3.75
CA LEU A 6 28.01 -8.92 3.14
C LEU A 6 28.22 -7.91 2.02
N HIS A 7 27.89 -8.38 0.82
CA HIS A 7 28.02 -7.66 -0.41
C HIS A 7 27.14 -6.41 -0.43
N LEU A 8 27.81 -5.33 -0.82
CA LEU A 8 27.25 -4.18 -1.49
C LEU A 8 26.30 -4.66 -2.61
N LEU A 9 25.01 -4.39 -2.48
CA LEU A 9 24.08 -4.46 -3.59
C LEU A 9 23.30 -3.15 -3.62
N MET A 10 23.99 -2.11 -4.06
CA MET A 10 23.34 -0.96 -4.67
C MET A 10 22.61 -1.47 -5.91
N LEU A 11 21.29 -1.65 -5.80
CA LEU A 11 20.42 -1.82 -6.94
C LEU A 11 20.34 -0.45 -7.65
N ALA A 12 21.37 -0.15 -8.44
CA ALA A 12 21.30 0.92 -9.42
C ALA A 12 20.17 0.57 -10.38
N LEU A 13 19.07 1.33 -10.32
CA LEU A 13 18.06 1.36 -11.36
C LEU A 13 18.75 1.88 -12.63
N THR A 14 19.40 1.00 -13.37
CA THR A 14 19.77 1.25 -14.76
C THR A 14 18.46 1.32 -15.54
N ILE A 15 17.91 2.52 -15.66
CA ILE A 15 16.91 2.84 -16.67
C ILE A 15 17.63 2.62 -18.01
N PRO A 16 17.29 1.61 -18.81
CA PRO A 16 17.88 1.48 -20.12
C PRO A 16 17.56 2.77 -20.89
N GLY A 17 18.61 3.48 -21.30
CA GLY A 17 18.46 4.58 -22.25
C GLY A 17 17.72 4.07 -23.49
N PRO A 18 16.88 4.90 -24.12
CA PRO A 18 16.10 4.48 -25.29
C PRO A 18 17.06 3.94 -26.36
N ALA A 19 16.80 2.71 -26.81
CA ALA A 19 17.57 2.09 -27.88
C ALA A 19 17.46 2.97 -29.15
N PRO A 20 18.58 3.27 -29.83
CA PRO A 20 18.56 4.07 -31.05
C PRO A 20 17.77 3.30 -32.12
N GLY A 21 16.59 3.80 -32.47
CA GLY A 21 15.66 3.15 -33.41
C GLY A 21 14.21 3.08 -32.95
N GLN A 22 13.91 3.40 -31.68
CA GLN A 22 12.53 3.64 -31.27
C GLN A 22 12.07 4.98 -31.85
N THR A 23 11.31 4.93 -32.95
CA THR A 23 10.48 6.05 -33.41
C THR A 23 9.69 6.59 -32.21
N PRO A 24 9.46 7.92 -32.10
CA PRO A 24 8.61 8.46 -31.05
C PRO A 24 7.30 7.70 -31.11
N VAL A 25 7.04 6.84 -30.13
CA VAL A 25 5.70 6.29 -29.94
C VAL A 25 4.81 7.51 -29.86
N ASP A 26 3.89 7.66 -30.81
CA ASP A 26 3.07 8.84 -30.95
C ASP A 26 2.40 9.09 -29.59
N HIS A 27 2.88 10.09 -28.84
CA HIS A 27 2.52 10.29 -27.43
C HIS A 27 1.00 10.37 -27.28
N LYS A 28 0.32 10.87 -28.31
CA LYS A 28 -1.14 10.90 -28.40
C LYS A 28 -1.76 9.50 -28.33
N GLN A 29 -1.23 8.54 -29.09
CA GLN A 29 -1.72 7.15 -29.07
C GLN A 29 -1.47 6.49 -27.72
N MET A 30 -0.34 6.78 -27.07
CA MET A 30 -0.05 6.28 -25.73
C MET A 30 -1.03 6.84 -24.69
N LEU A 31 -1.30 8.15 -24.73
CA LEU A 31 -2.26 8.80 -23.83
C LEU A 31 -3.67 8.23 -24.02
N THR A 32 -4.14 8.08 -25.26
CA THR A 32 -5.46 7.48 -25.53
C THR A 32 -5.57 6.05 -25.00
N ARG A 33 -4.50 5.25 -25.09
CA ARG A 33 -4.49 3.90 -24.49
C ARG A 33 -4.56 3.95 -22.97
N LEU A 34 -3.83 4.86 -22.33
CA LEU A 34 -3.86 5.04 -20.88
C LEU A 34 -5.24 5.49 -20.39
N GLU A 35 -5.87 6.43 -21.09
CA GLU A 35 -7.24 6.87 -20.81
C GLU A 35 -8.23 5.71 -20.91
N SER A 36 -8.17 4.94 -22.00
CA SER A 36 -9.02 3.76 -22.17
C SER A 36 -8.83 2.71 -21.07
N HIS A 37 -7.59 2.50 -20.61
CA HIS A 37 -7.31 1.58 -19.50
C HIS A 37 -7.81 2.12 -18.16
N ALA A 38 -7.68 3.44 -17.93
CA ALA A 38 -8.18 4.08 -16.72
C ALA A 38 -9.71 3.97 -16.63
N ASP A 39 -10.42 4.24 -17.73
CA ASP A 39 -11.88 4.10 -17.81
C ASP A 39 -12.32 2.64 -17.58
N ALA A 40 -11.60 1.68 -18.18
CA ALA A 40 -11.88 0.26 -17.97
C ALA A 40 -11.65 -0.16 -16.51
N PHE A 41 -10.60 0.37 -15.88
CA PHE A 41 -10.34 0.15 -14.47
C PHE A 41 -11.44 0.76 -13.59
N GLU A 42 -11.85 2.01 -13.80
CA GLU A 42 -12.92 2.65 -13.02
C GLU A 42 -14.22 1.81 -13.04
N ARG A 43 -14.58 1.26 -14.20
CA ARG A 43 -15.76 0.38 -14.36
C ARG A 43 -15.64 -0.99 -13.71
N THR A 44 -14.43 -1.44 -13.36
CA THR A 44 -14.19 -2.78 -12.82
C THR A 44 -13.61 -2.77 -11.41
N ALA A 45 -13.13 -1.62 -10.93
CA ALA A 45 -12.41 -1.46 -9.67
C ALA A 45 -13.24 -1.94 -8.47
N TYR A 46 -14.55 -1.67 -8.44
CA TYR A 46 -15.45 -2.12 -7.36
C TYR A 46 -15.53 -3.66 -7.22
N ARG A 47 -15.17 -4.42 -8.27
CA ARG A 47 -15.14 -5.89 -8.23
C ARG A 47 -13.83 -6.43 -7.66
N ILE A 48 -12.80 -5.60 -7.58
CA ILE A 48 -11.49 -5.99 -7.10
C ILE A 48 -11.48 -5.86 -5.59
N ALA A 49 -11.51 -7.01 -4.92
CA ALA A 49 -11.32 -7.11 -3.48
C ALA A 49 -10.36 -8.26 -3.16
N GLY A 50 -9.40 -8.00 -2.28
CA GLY A 50 -8.38 -8.97 -1.90
C GLY A 50 -8.11 -8.96 -0.41
N ILE A 51 -7.40 -9.99 0.05
CA ILE A 51 -6.88 -10.07 1.41
C ILE A 51 -5.37 -10.07 1.31
N GLU A 52 -4.72 -9.23 2.10
CA GLU A 52 -3.28 -9.11 2.17
C GLU A 52 -2.80 -9.17 3.63
N THR A 53 -1.54 -9.53 3.80
CA THR A 53 -0.85 -9.51 5.09
C THR A 53 0.25 -8.46 5.05
N LEU A 54 0.22 -7.53 6.00
CA LEU A 54 1.15 -6.40 6.10
C LEU A 54 1.93 -6.47 7.40
N THR A 55 3.20 -6.07 7.35
CA THR A 55 4.00 -5.83 8.56
C THR A 55 4.03 -4.34 8.84
N GLN A 56 3.47 -3.92 9.97
CA GLN A 56 3.57 -2.55 10.45
C GLN A 56 4.66 -2.46 11.50
N THR A 57 5.68 -1.64 11.25
CA THR A 57 6.76 -1.37 12.20
C THR A 57 6.63 0.06 12.73
N VAL A 58 6.56 0.18 14.05
CA VAL A 58 6.57 1.45 14.76
C VAL A 58 7.97 1.62 15.37
N PRO A 59 8.73 2.66 14.98
CA PRO A 59 10.04 2.95 15.56
C PRO A 59 9.98 3.33 17.04
N ASP A 60 11.12 3.19 17.72
CA ASP A 60 11.28 3.65 19.10
C ASP A 60 10.94 5.15 19.25
N GLY A 61 10.25 5.50 20.34
CA GLY A 61 10.01 6.89 20.70
C GLY A 61 9.01 7.66 19.85
N MET A 62 8.37 7.01 18.86
CA MET A 62 7.22 7.57 18.11
C MET A 62 5.93 7.60 18.93
N ARG A 63 5.87 6.84 20.02
CA ARG A 63 4.71 6.76 20.93
C ARG A 63 5.12 7.24 22.31
N THR A 64 4.22 7.97 22.96
CA THR A 64 4.34 8.33 24.38
C THR A 64 3.31 7.58 25.20
N GLY A 65 3.73 7.08 26.35
CA GLY A 65 2.88 6.44 27.35
C GLY A 65 2.93 7.22 28.65
N ARG A 66 1.88 7.12 29.45
CA ARG A 66 1.86 7.66 30.82
C ARG A 66 2.47 6.64 31.77
N ASP A 67 3.46 7.06 32.55
CA ASP A 67 4.03 6.22 33.59
C ASP A 67 3.14 6.19 34.85
N LEU A 68 3.49 5.33 35.80
CA LEU A 68 2.74 5.15 37.06
C LEU A 68 2.76 6.39 37.96
N ARG A 69 3.68 7.34 37.74
CA ARG A 69 3.81 8.59 38.48
C ARG A 69 3.18 9.78 37.74
N GLY A 70 2.53 9.52 36.60
CA GLY A 70 1.86 10.52 35.79
C GLY A 70 2.77 11.28 34.81
N GLY A 71 4.05 10.93 34.71
CA GLY A 71 4.97 11.44 33.69
C GLY A 71 4.71 10.82 32.32
N TYR A 72 5.24 11.45 31.27
CA TYR A 72 5.19 10.92 29.91
C TYR A 72 6.55 10.31 29.55
N THR A 73 6.55 9.05 29.11
CA THR A 73 7.75 8.35 28.66
C THR A 73 7.62 7.88 27.21
N LYS A 74 8.75 7.82 26.51
CA LYS A 74 8.83 7.26 25.16
C LYS A 74 8.71 5.74 25.24
N LEU A 75 7.78 5.18 24.48
CA LEU A 75 7.57 3.74 24.42
C LEU A 75 8.55 3.08 23.43
N PRO A 76 8.94 1.83 23.68
CA PRO A 76 9.70 1.05 22.72
C PRO A 76 8.89 0.84 21.44
N GLY A 77 9.62 0.73 20.35
CA GLY A 77 9.15 0.33 19.04
C GLY A 77 8.66 -1.11 19.06
N TYR A 78 7.85 -1.44 18.07
CA TYR A 78 7.32 -2.78 17.91
C TYR A 78 6.93 -3.01 16.46
N SER A 79 6.94 -4.27 16.04
CA SER A 79 6.37 -4.70 14.77
C SER A 79 5.15 -5.55 15.04
N ARG A 80 4.14 -5.40 14.19
CA ARG A 80 2.91 -6.20 14.24
C ARG A 80 2.45 -6.63 12.87
N THR A 81 1.74 -7.74 12.82
CA THR A 81 1.15 -8.29 11.60
C THR A 81 -0.29 -7.85 11.49
N LEU A 82 -0.65 -7.26 10.36
CA LEU A 82 -2.01 -6.87 10.03
C LEU A 82 -2.52 -7.75 8.89
N VAL A 83 -3.71 -8.31 9.03
CA VAL A 83 -4.44 -8.89 7.89
C VAL A 83 -5.52 -7.90 7.51
N SER A 84 -5.53 -7.45 6.26
CA SER A 84 -6.51 -6.49 5.76
C SER A 84 -7.22 -6.98 4.50
N GLU A 85 -8.51 -6.73 4.44
CA GLU A 85 -9.29 -6.74 3.20
C GLU A 85 -9.08 -5.37 2.52
N TYR A 86 -8.70 -5.36 1.24
CA TYR A 86 -8.63 -4.14 0.44
C TYR A 86 -9.61 -4.21 -0.72
N GLY A 87 -10.04 -3.05 -1.21
CA GLY A 87 -10.87 -2.90 -2.40
C GLY A 87 -10.88 -1.46 -2.90
N PHE A 88 -11.64 -1.19 -3.95
CA PHE A 88 -11.69 0.14 -4.55
C PHE A 88 -13.13 0.67 -4.58
N VAL A 89 -13.27 1.96 -4.32
CA VAL A 89 -14.54 2.68 -4.43
C VAL A 89 -14.36 3.91 -5.33
N SER A 90 -15.36 4.21 -6.15
CA SER A 90 -15.47 5.52 -6.81
C SER A 90 -16.39 6.38 -5.94
N LEU A 91 -15.86 7.48 -5.40
CA LEU A 91 -16.58 8.33 -4.45
C LEU A 91 -17.34 9.47 -5.14
N ASP A 92 -17.03 9.76 -6.40
CA ASP A 92 -17.65 10.84 -7.16
C ASP A 92 -18.41 10.25 -8.36
N ALA A 93 -19.28 11.06 -8.97
CA ALA A 93 -20.00 10.75 -10.20
C ALA A 93 -19.05 10.20 -11.30
N PRO A 94 -19.55 9.57 -12.38
CA PRO A 94 -18.69 8.97 -13.42
C PRO A 94 -17.56 9.91 -13.86
N GLY A 95 -16.30 9.46 -13.77
CA GLY A 95 -15.10 10.30 -13.94
C GLY A 95 -14.46 10.77 -12.62
N GLY A 96 -14.84 10.17 -11.50
CA GLY A 96 -14.36 10.46 -10.16
C GLY A 96 -13.00 9.84 -9.81
N ALA A 97 -12.40 10.27 -8.70
CA ALA A 97 -11.17 9.64 -8.23
C ALA A 97 -11.46 8.26 -7.60
N VAL A 98 -10.92 7.20 -8.20
CA VAL A 98 -10.92 5.86 -7.60
C VAL A 98 -10.02 5.85 -6.37
N LYS A 99 -10.57 5.46 -5.22
CA LYS A 99 -9.81 5.35 -3.97
C LYS A 99 -9.72 3.90 -3.52
N GLU A 100 -8.52 3.51 -3.11
CA GLU A 100 -8.33 2.26 -2.40
C GLU A 100 -8.83 2.40 -0.95
N VAL A 101 -9.60 1.43 -0.48
CA VAL A 101 -10.09 1.34 0.89
C VAL A 101 -9.57 0.05 1.49
N ARG A 102 -9.13 0.14 2.75
CA ARG A 102 -8.60 -1.00 3.51
C ARG A 102 -9.38 -1.18 4.80
N ARG A 103 -9.67 -2.43 5.12
CA ARG A 103 -10.30 -2.87 6.35
C ARG A 103 -9.39 -3.86 7.06
N VAL A 104 -8.94 -3.51 8.26
CA VAL A 104 -8.18 -4.43 9.12
C VAL A 104 -9.11 -5.50 9.67
N LEU A 105 -8.77 -6.77 9.42
CA LEU A 105 -9.47 -7.97 9.89
C LEU A 105 -8.87 -8.48 11.19
N THR A 106 -7.54 -8.60 11.25
CA THR A 106 -6.82 -9.05 12.43
C THR A 106 -5.55 -8.25 12.68
N ILE A 107 -5.19 -8.12 13.95
CA ILE A 107 -3.92 -7.56 14.43
C ILE A 107 -3.25 -8.63 15.27
N ASP A 108 -2.05 -9.08 14.87
CA ASP A 108 -1.30 -10.15 15.55
C ASP A 108 -2.15 -11.42 15.81
N GLY A 109 -2.95 -11.79 14.81
CA GLY A 109 -3.88 -12.93 14.88
C GLY A 109 -5.16 -12.67 15.68
N GLN A 110 -5.27 -11.55 16.38
CA GLN A 110 -6.48 -11.16 17.12
C GLN A 110 -7.47 -10.44 16.22
N LYS A 111 -8.75 -10.87 16.24
CA LYS A 111 -9.81 -10.28 15.44
C LYS A 111 -10.05 -8.82 15.84
N TRP A 112 -10.02 -7.93 14.85
CA TRP A 112 -10.35 -6.53 15.04
C TRP A 112 -11.88 -6.35 15.01
N SER A 113 -12.49 -6.08 16.17
CA SER A 113 -13.94 -6.20 16.38
C SER A 113 -14.77 -4.96 16.02
N LYS A 114 -14.24 -4.00 15.25
CA LYS A 114 -15.06 -2.85 14.84
C LYS A 114 -16.15 -3.34 13.88
N GLN A 115 -17.42 -3.17 14.26
CA GLN A 115 -18.58 -3.49 13.42
C GLN A 115 -18.49 -2.67 12.13
N SER A 116 -18.03 -3.30 11.05
CA SER A 116 -18.07 -2.73 9.71
C SER A 116 -18.51 -3.80 8.72
N ARG A 117 -19.29 -3.41 7.71
CA ARG A 117 -19.67 -4.28 6.60
C ARG A 117 -18.41 -4.71 5.81
N SER A 118 -18.47 -5.85 5.11
CA SER A 118 -17.38 -6.28 4.21
C SER A 118 -17.26 -5.32 3.04
N LEU A 119 -16.04 -5.11 2.54
CA LEU A 119 -15.84 -4.27 1.36
C LEU A 119 -16.49 -4.86 0.10
N ARG A 120 -16.72 -6.18 0.06
CA ARG A 120 -17.47 -6.85 -1.03
C ARG A 120 -18.96 -6.52 -1.05
N SER A 121 -19.49 -5.92 0.01
CA SER A 121 -20.91 -5.56 0.15
C SER A 121 -21.18 -4.06 -0.02
N LEU A 122 -20.15 -3.31 -0.41
CA LEU A 122 -20.23 -1.90 -0.82
C LEU A 122 -20.46 -1.83 -2.33
#